data_AF-A0A4R8DKA8-F1
#
_entry.id   AF-A0A4R8DKA8-F1
#
_cell.length_a   1.000
_cell.length_b   1.000
_cell.length_c   1.000
_cell.angle_alpha   90.00
_cell.angle_beta   90.00
_cell.angle_gamma   90.00
#
_symmetry.space_group_name_H-M   'P 1'
#
loop_
_entity.id
_entity.type
_entity.pdbx_description
1 polymer ?
#
loop_
_entity_poly.entity_id
_entity_poly.type
_entity_poly.pdbx_seq_one_letter_code
_entity_poly.pdbx_strand_id
1 'polypeptide(L)'
;MDKASARSLRRRATRRDASPEGDPISVARIVRTATSLTAFGALFSTLLFAGRVLVVARFDPDVSAALLINTSLTVVLQAVVLQLFPILAYFGGLIGIYVGAYRLADKPRREAIVFRSLVLIGGGLALMAPLVFTQFLDGLPLTGVVGIVIPLVSFIYGWTRRSIVDFESMFALPLVLMALASIITALVAGMWLAPETAKVNGGTETVLYTLASDGSDVVVFSPGDHAVLRFPASAVADRQYCRSQPELPTLADKVFRQPTIPICPRPRRLVEG
;
A
#
# COMPACT_ATOMS: atom_id res chain seq x y z
N MET A 1 1.65 72.61 -0.78
CA MET A 1 0.95 71.31 -0.79
C MET A 1 1.17 70.66 -2.14
N ASP A 2 2.03 69.65 -2.19
CA ASP A 2 2.59 69.09 -3.43
C ASP A 2 1.65 68.11 -4.14
N LYS A 3 1.28 68.46 -5.38
CA LYS A 3 0.54 67.59 -6.32
C LYS A 3 1.28 66.30 -6.66
N ALA A 4 2.58 66.20 -6.35
CA ALA A 4 3.39 65.00 -6.55
C ALA A 4 3.06 63.89 -5.53
N SER A 5 2.70 64.24 -4.29
CA SER A 5 2.44 63.25 -3.23
C SER A 5 1.09 62.52 -3.39
N ALA A 6 0.10 63.18 -3.99
CA ALA A 6 -1.19 62.57 -4.28
C ALA A 6 -1.15 61.48 -5.38
N ARG A 7 -0.16 61.55 -6.29
CA ARG A 7 -0.02 60.53 -7.37
C ARG A 7 0.70 59.27 -6.91
N SER A 8 1.58 59.34 -5.91
CA SER A 8 2.27 58.15 -5.37
C SER A 8 1.34 57.28 -4.51
N LEU A 9 0.41 57.90 -3.78
CA LEU A 9 -0.63 57.20 -3.03
C LEU A 9 -1.65 56.51 -3.95
N ARG A 10 -2.00 57.11 -5.10
CA ARG A 10 -2.95 56.51 -6.05
C ARG A 10 -2.39 55.28 -6.77
N ARG A 11 -1.07 55.21 -7.00
CA ARG A 11 -0.42 54.02 -7.58
C ARG A 11 -0.22 52.86 -6.59
N ARG A 12 -0.27 53.10 -5.27
CA ARG A 12 -0.25 52.03 -4.27
C ARG A 12 -1.64 51.44 -4.01
N ALA A 13 -2.71 52.20 -4.21
CA ALA A 13 -4.07 51.71 -4.03
C ALA A 13 -4.49 50.70 -5.11
N THR A 14 -4.10 50.91 -6.38
CA THR A 14 -4.50 50.01 -7.48
C THR A 14 -3.68 48.72 -7.61
N ARG A 15 -2.61 48.54 -6.81
CA ARG A 15 -1.81 47.30 -6.83
C ARG A 15 -2.26 46.27 -5.78
N ARG A 16 -3.26 46.60 -4.95
CA ARG A 16 -3.78 45.70 -3.91
C ARG A 16 -4.99 44.86 -4.31
N ASP A 17 -5.60 45.15 -5.47
CA ASP A 17 -6.82 44.44 -5.90
C ASP A 17 -6.59 43.43 -7.03
N ALA A 18 -5.35 43.26 -7.49
CA ALA A 18 -4.98 42.10 -8.29
C ALA A 18 -4.51 40.96 -7.36
N SER A 19 -5.36 40.58 -6.40
CA SER A 19 -5.26 39.24 -5.84
C SER A 19 -5.53 38.30 -7.01
N PRO A 20 -4.64 37.35 -7.37
CA PRO A 20 -4.97 36.36 -8.36
C PRO A 20 -6.22 35.67 -7.84
N GLU A 21 -7.34 35.91 -8.52
CA GLU A 21 -8.59 35.22 -8.28
C GLU A 21 -8.27 33.76 -8.57
N GLY A 22 -7.92 33.03 -7.51
CA GLY A 22 -7.40 31.68 -7.62
C GLY A 22 -8.49 30.86 -8.29
N ASP A 23 -8.24 30.45 -9.53
CA ASP A 23 -9.16 29.64 -10.33
C ASP A 23 -9.79 28.60 -9.40
N PRO A 24 -11.12 28.67 -9.17
CA PRO A 24 -11.78 27.71 -8.31
C PRO A 24 -11.46 26.34 -8.89
N ILE A 25 -10.85 25.47 -8.08
CA ILE A 25 -10.43 24.13 -8.51
C ILE A 25 -11.67 23.47 -9.11
N SER A 26 -11.72 23.40 -10.44
CA SER A 26 -12.91 22.92 -11.12
C SER A 26 -13.03 21.43 -10.84
N VAL A 27 -14.27 20.97 -10.64
CA VAL A 27 -14.57 19.54 -10.43
C VAL A 27 -13.92 18.70 -11.53
N ALA A 28 -13.88 19.20 -12.77
CA ALA A 28 -13.21 18.58 -13.90
C ALA A 28 -11.69 18.39 -13.70
N ARG A 29 -10.98 19.35 -13.08
CA ARG A 29 -9.55 19.20 -12.77
C ARG A 29 -9.33 18.13 -11.70
N ILE A 30 -10.18 18.08 -10.68
CA ILE A 30 -10.10 17.04 -9.63
C ILE A 30 -10.34 15.66 -10.24
N VAL A 31 -11.39 15.50 -11.04
CA VAL A 31 -11.73 14.24 -11.71
C VAL A 31 -10.58 13.79 -12.62
N ARG A 32 -10.04 14.69 -13.46
CA ARG A 32 -8.91 14.36 -14.34
C ARG A 32 -7.68 13.91 -13.55
N THR A 33 -7.33 14.62 -12.48
CA THR A 33 -6.19 14.23 -11.62
C THR A 33 -6.44 12.89 -10.95
N ALA A 34 -7.63 12.66 -10.41
CA ALA A 34 -8.01 11.39 -9.79
C ALA A 34 -7.90 10.24 -10.81
N THR A 35 -8.47 10.39 -12.01
CA THR A 35 -8.39 9.38 -13.07
C THR A 35 -6.94 9.08 -13.47
N SER A 36 -6.09 10.11 -13.62
CA SER A 36 -4.67 9.89 -13.95
C SER A 36 -3.92 9.15 -12.84
N LEU A 37 -4.22 9.45 -11.57
CA LEU A 37 -3.60 8.79 -10.42
C LEU A 37 -4.07 7.33 -10.31
N THR A 38 -5.35 7.06 -10.56
CA THR A 38 -5.88 5.70 -10.58
C THR A 38 -5.25 4.88 -11.71
N ALA A 39 -5.12 5.46 -12.91
CA ALA A 39 -4.49 4.78 -14.04
C ALA A 39 -3.01 4.48 -13.79
N PHE A 40 -2.27 5.47 -13.26
CA PHE A 40 -0.87 5.26 -12.87
C PHE A 40 -0.75 4.20 -11.78
N GLY A 41 -1.61 4.26 -10.76
CA GLY A 41 -1.67 3.27 -9.70
C GLY A 41 -1.89 1.87 -10.26
N ALA A 42 -2.86 1.68 -11.17
CA ALA A 42 -3.18 0.39 -11.77
C ALA A 42 -2.01 -0.20 -12.58
N LEU A 43 -1.29 0.64 -13.33
CA LEU A 43 -0.08 0.18 -14.04
C LEU A 43 1.02 -0.22 -13.04
N PHE A 44 1.24 0.61 -12.02
CA PHE A 44 2.27 0.36 -11.02
C PHE A 44 1.97 -0.89 -10.17
N SER A 45 0.73 -1.10 -9.76
CA SER A 45 0.32 -2.30 -9.02
C SER A 45 0.43 -3.56 -9.86
N THR A 46 0.14 -3.47 -11.17
CA THR A 46 0.37 -4.59 -12.10
C THR A 46 1.85 -4.97 -12.17
N LEU A 47 2.74 -3.98 -12.26
CA LEU A 47 4.20 -4.21 -12.24
C LEU A 47 4.67 -4.78 -10.90
N LEU A 48 4.15 -4.28 -9.78
CA LEU A 48 4.45 -4.83 -8.45
C LEU A 48 3.98 -6.27 -8.30
N PHE A 49 2.79 -6.59 -8.80
CA PHE A 49 2.27 -7.95 -8.79
C PHE A 49 3.15 -8.88 -9.64
N ALA A 50 3.52 -8.46 -10.85
CA ALA A 50 4.45 -9.22 -11.69
C ALA A 50 5.81 -9.43 -11.01
N GLY A 51 6.37 -8.40 -10.39
CA GLY A 51 7.58 -8.50 -9.58
C GLY A 51 7.44 -9.49 -8.43
N ARG A 52 6.30 -9.47 -7.72
CA ARG A 52 6.00 -10.41 -6.64
C ARG A 52 5.92 -11.84 -7.15
N VAL A 53 5.26 -12.08 -8.29
CA VAL A 53 5.20 -13.40 -8.93
C VAL A 53 6.61 -13.91 -9.23
N LEU A 54 7.49 -13.06 -9.76
CA LEU A 54 8.90 -13.43 -10.00
C LEU A 54 9.63 -13.78 -8.70
N VAL A 55 9.49 -12.97 -7.65
CA VAL A 55 10.13 -13.27 -6.35
C VAL A 55 9.65 -14.60 -5.79
N VAL A 56 8.34 -14.86 -5.84
CA VAL A 56 7.76 -16.13 -5.35
C VAL A 56 8.22 -17.32 -6.18
N ALA A 57 8.34 -17.15 -7.50
CA ALA A 57 8.89 -18.14 -8.41
C ALA A 57 10.42 -18.25 -8.36
N ARG A 58 11.11 -17.56 -7.43
CA ARG A 58 12.58 -17.47 -7.36
C ARG A 58 13.24 -17.05 -8.67
N PHE A 59 12.59 -16.16 -9.41
CA PHE A 59 13.00 -15.66 -10.72
C PHE A 59 13.04 -16.73 -11.82
N ASP A 60 12.31 -17.85 -11.64
CA ASP A 60 12.08 -18.83 -12.69
C ASP A 60 10.94 -18.36 -13.63
N PRO A 61 11.23 -18.11 -14.92
CA PRO A 61 10.24 -17.63 -15.88
C PRO A 61 9.15 -18.67 -16.18
N ASP A 62 9.45 -19.97 -16.11
CA ASP A 62 8.51 -21.03 -16.42
C ASP A 62 7.51 -21.21 -15.26
N VAL A 63 8.01 -21.18 -14.02
CA VAL A 63 7.16 -21.23 -12.82
C VAL A 63 6.30 -19.98 -12.70
N SER A 64 6.86 -18.80 -12.98
CA SER A 64 6.09 -17.54 -12.94
C SER A 64 5.01 -17.49 -14.03
N ALA A 65 5.29 -17.95 -15.25
CA ALA A 65 4.29 -18.09 -16.30
C ALA A 65 3.19 -19.10 -15.90
N ALA A 66 3.58 -20.26 -15.36
CA ALA A 66 2.63 -21.25 -14.87
C ALA A 66 1.74 -20.71 -13.74
N LEU A 67 2.30 -19.93 -12.81
CA LEU A 67 1.53 -19.25 -11.77
C LEU A 67 0.49 -18.32 -12.36
N LEU A 68 0.87 -17.45 -13.30
CA LEU A 68 -0.03 -16.48 -13.91
C LEU A 68 -1.14 -17.13 -14.72
N ILE A 69 -0.82 -18.15 -15.52
CA ILE A 69 -1.79 -18.83 -16.40
C ILE A 69 -2.82 -19.62 -15.59
N ASN A 70 -2.39 -20.25 -14.50
CA ASN A 70 -3.28 -21.09 -13.68
C ASN A 70 -4.00 -20.30 -12.58
N THR A 71 -3.63 -19.06 -12.29
CA THR A 71 -4.34 -18.22 -11.32
C THR A 71 -5.57 -17.58 -11.99
N SER A 72 -6.74 -17.71 -11.37
CA SER A 72 -7.94 -17.05 -11.89
C SER A 72 -7.79 -15.52 -11.97
N LEU A 73 -8.35 -14.92 -13.03
CA LEU A 73 -8.32 -13.46 -13.23
C LEU A 73 -8.90 -12.71 -12.02
N THR A 74 -9.95 -13.24 -11.40
CA THR A 74 -10.58 -12.66 -10.21
C THR A 74 -9.61 -12.56 -9.04
N VAL A 75 -8.81 -13.60 -8.80
CA VAL A 75 -7.80 -13.61 -7.74
C VAL A 75 -6.70 -12.58 -8.04
N VAL A 76 -6.24 -12.49 -9.29
CA VAL A 76 -5.24 -11.49 -9.69
C VAL A 76 -5.78 -10.08 -9.47
N LEU A 77 -7.00 -9.80 -9.93
CA LEU A 77 -7.65 -8.49 -9.74
C LEU A 77 -7.81 -8.16 -8.26
N GLN A 78 -8.24 -9.12 -7.44
CA GLN A 78 -8.37 -8.92 -5.99
C GLN A 78 -7.00 -8.61 -5.36
N ALA A 79 -5.95 -9.35 -5.71
CA ALA A 79 -4.60 -9.11 -5.22
C ALA A 79 -4.09 -7.71 -5.60
N VAL A 80 -4.30 -7.30 -6.86
CA VAL A 80 -3.91 -5.98 -7.38
C VAL A 80 -4.69 -4.86 -6.68
N VAL A 81 -6.00 -5.01 -6.48
CA VAL A 81 -6.85 -4.03 -5.79
C VAL A 81 -6.48 -3.92 -4.31
N LEU A 82 -6.22 -5.04 -3.63
CA LEU A 82 -5.74 -5.04 -2.25
C LEU A 82 -4.37 -4.37 -2.11
N GLN A 83 -3.51 -4.47 -3.11
CA GLN A 83 -2.24 -3.72 -3.15
C GLN A 83 -2.43 -2.23 -3.45
N LEU A 84 -3.41 -1.87 -4.28
CA LEU A 84 -3.72 -0.48 -4.63
C LEU A 84 -4.23 0.34 -3.45
N PHE A 85 -5.07 -0.25 -2.60
CA PHE A 85 -5.71 0.47 -1.50
C PHE A 85 -4.73 1.17 -0.54
N PRO A 86 -3.72 0.49 0.05
CA PRO A 86 -2.76 1.15 0.93
C PRO A 86 -1.89 2.18 0.19
N ILE A 87 -1.57 1.94 -1.08
CA ILE A 87 -0.83 2.88 -1.93
C ILE A 87 -1.64 4.18 -2.11
N LEU A 88 -2.90 4.07 -2.53
CA LEU A 88 -3.79 5.22 -2.74
C LEU A 88 -4.06 5.97 -1.43
N ALA A 89 -4.30 5.24 -0.33
CA ALA A 89 -4.50 5.85 0.99
C ALA A 89 -3.26 6.65 1.43
N TYR A 90 -2.07 6.08 1.24
CA TYR A 90 -0.80 6.73 1.57
C TYR A 90 -0.54 7.99 0.73
N PHE A 91 -0.58 7.87 -0.60
CA PHE A 91 -0.36 9.01 -1.49
C PHE A 91 -1.44 10.08 -1.32
N GLY A 92 -2.70 9.68 -1.14
CA GLY A 92 -3.79 10.59 -0.83
C GLY A 92 -3.56 11.35 0.47
N GLY A 93 -3.08 10.66 1.51
CA GLY A 93 -2.66 11.25 2.78
C GLY A 93 -1.55 12.28 2.62
N LEU A 94 -0.48 11.93 1.91
CA LEU A 94 0.65 12.83 1.62
C LEU A 94 0.23 14.08 0.85
N ILE A 95 -0.55 13.90 -0.23
CA ILE A 95 -1.08 15.02 -1.01
C ILE A 95 -1.96 15.89 -0.12
N GLY A 96 -2.80 15.29 0.73
CA GLY A 96 -3.62 16.01 1.70
C GLY A 96 -2.79 16.83 2.69
N ILE A 97 -1.70 16.26 3.20
CA ILE A 97 -0.73 16.96 4.06
C ILE A 97 -0.08 18.13 3.33
N TYR A 98 0.44 17.88 2.12
CA TYR A 98 1.13 18.88 1.32
C TYR A 98 0.19 20.04 0.96
N VAL A 99 -0.95 19.75 0.35
CA VAL A 99 -1.96 20.76 -0.03
C VAL A 99 -2.48 21.50 1.21
N GLY A 100 -2.69 20.78 2.32
CA GLY A 100 -3.06 21.35 3.60
C GLY A 100 -2.02 22.36 4.10
N ALA A 101 -0.74 21.99 4.09
CA ALA A 101 0.37 22.83 4.50
C ALA A 101 0.47 24.12 3.66
N TYR A 102 0.31 24.02 2.34
CA TYR A 102 0.27 25.18 1.45
C TYR A 102 -0.92 26.10 1.75
N ARG A 103 -2.14 25.56 1.88
CA ARG A 103 -3.33 26.35 2.22
C ARG A 103 -3.27 26.97 3.62
N LEU A 104 -2.48 26.39 4.51
CA LEU A 104 -2.25 26.89 5.86
C LEU A 104 -1.29 28.07 5.93
N ALA A 105 -0.49 28.32 4.89
CA ALA A 105 0.43 29.45 4.83
C ALA A 105 -0.32 30.80 4.77
N ASP A 106 -1.50 30.82 4.17
CA ASP A 106 -2.27 32.06 3.93
C ASP A 106 -3.36 32.34 4.98
N LYS A 107 -3.55 31.46 5.97
CA LYS A 107 -4.64 31.59 6.95
C LYS A 107 -4.27 32.37 8.23
N PRO A 108 -5.24 33.09 8.83
CA PRO A 108 -5.05 33.76 10.11
C PRO A 108 -4.78 32.76 11.25
N ARG A 109 -3.97 33.18 12.22
CA ARG A 109 -3.29 32.34 13.22
C ARG A 109 -4.20 31.39 14.02
N ARG A 110 -5.47 31.74 14.24
CA ARG A 110 -6.44 30.95 15.03
C ARG A 110 -7.05 29.80 14.22
N GLU A 111 -7.45 30.06 12.99
CA GLU A 111 -7.97 29.02 12.07
C GLU A 111 -6.86 28.07 11.61
N ALA A 112 -5.64 28.60 11.48
CA ALA A 112 -4.49 27.80 11.13
C ALA A 112 -4.26 26.67 12.14
N ILE A 113 -4.49 26.87 13.44
CA ILE A 113 -4.26 25.84 14.46
C ILE A 113 -5.22 24.65 14.31
N VAL A 114 -6.52 24.90 14.17
CA VAL A 114 -7.52 23.82 14.04
C VAL A 114 -7.30 23.04 12.74
N PHE A 115 -7.05 23.74 11.65
CA PHE A 115 -6.82 23.12 10.35
C PHE A 115 -5.46 22.38 10.31
N ARG A 116 -4.44 22.87 11.02
CA ARG A 116 -3.16 22.16 11.23
C ARG A 116 -3.36 20.84 11.94
N SER A 117 -4.12 20.83 13.03
CA SER A 117 -4.39 19.61 13.79
C SER A 117 -5.15 18.58 12.95
N LEU A 118 -6.14 19.02 12.16
CA LEU A 118 -6.88 18.14 11.25
C LEU A 118 -5.99 17.54 10.15
N VAL A 119 -5.11 18.34 9.55
CA VAL A 119 -4.18 17.86 8.51
C VAL A 119 -3.15 16.89 9.10
N LEU A 120 -2.64 17.17 10.30
CA LEU A 120 -1.71 16.29 11.01
C LEU A 120 -2.36 14.96 11.43
N ILE A 121 -3.57 15.01 11.99
CA ILE A 121 -4.29 13.82 12.42
C ILE A 121 -4.76 13.01 11.23
N GLY A 122 -5.41 13.64 10.25
CA GLY A 122 -5.90 12.97 9.04
C GLY A 122 -4.77 12.43 8.16
N GLY A 123 -3.73 13.23 7.97
CA GLY A 123 -2.52 12.82 7.28
C GLY A 123 -1.77 11.71 8.01
N GLY A 124 -1.57 11.85 9.33
CA GLY A 124 -0.97 10.82 10.17
C GLY A 124 -1.74 9.50 10.11
N LEU A 125 -3.08 9.54 10.19
CA LEU A 125 -3.93 8.35 10.04
C LEU A 125 -3.80 7.71 8.66
N ALA A 126 -3.77 8.51 7.59
CA ALA A 126 -3.57 8.00 6.23
C ALA A 126 -2.17 7.38 6.04
N LEU A 127 -1.14 7.94 6.69
CA LEU A 127 0.21 7.39 6.72
C LEU A 127 0.31 6.10 7.57
N MET A 128 -0.59 5.91 8.54
CA MET A 128 -0.71 4.67 9.30
C MET A 128 -1.50 3.58 8.56
N ALA A 129 -2.21 3.89 7.47
CA ALA A 129 -3.01 2.93 6.73
C ALA A 129 -2.20 1.73 6.20
N PRO A 130 -0.99 1.91 5.61
CA PRO A 130 -0.14 0.79 5.24
C PRO A 130 0.26 -0.07 6.44
N LEU A 131 0.49 0.53 7.62
CA LEU A 131 0.86 -0.18 8.84
C LEU A 131 -0.22 -1.16 9.29
N VAL A 132 -1.45 -0.64 9.38
CA VAL A 132 -2.62 -1.43 9.76
C VAL A 132 -2.81 -2.56 8.75
N PHE A 133 -2.62 -2.30 7.46
CA PHE A 133 -2.72 -3.33 6.42
C PHE A 133 -1.57 -4.35 6.46
N THR A 134 -0.33 -3.93 6.74
CA THR A 134 0.83 -4.84 6.83
C THR A 134 0.80 -5.71 8.08
N GLN A 135 0.16 -5.25 9.17
CA GLN A 135 -0.10 -6.08 10.35
C GLN A 135 -1.04 -7.26 10.04
N PHE A 136 -1.84 -7.19 8.96
CA PHE A 136 -2.64 -8.31 8.46
C PHE A 136 -1.89 -9.20 7.45
N LEU A 137 -0.64 -8.87 7.07
CA LEU A 137 0.07 -9.52 5.95
C LEU A 137 1.44 -10.10 6.34
N ASP A 138 1.63 -10.54 7.59
CA ASP A 138 2.88 -11.17 8.09
C ASP A 138 4.16 -10.32 7.89
N GLY A 139 4.02 -9.02 7.60
CA GLY A 139 5.11 -8.15 7.17
C GLY A 139 5.86 -7.45 8.32
N LEU A 140 7.20 -7.51 8.28
CA LEU A 140 8.15 -6.92 9.22
C LEU A 140 7.71 -5.56 9.82
N PRO A 141 7.78 -5.36 11.15
CA PRO A 141 7.45 -4.09 11.81
C PRO A 141 8.36 -2.91 11.40
N LEU A 142 9.48 -3.20 10.72
CA LEU A 142 10.50 -2.23 10.32
C LEU A 142 10.02 -1.27 9.23
N THR A 143 9.22 -1.73 8.27
CA THR A 143 8.62 -0.85 7.25
C THR A 143 7.59 0.09 7.84
N GLY A 144 7.02 -0.27 8.99
CA GLY A 144 6.15 0.59 9.76
C GLY A 144 6.83 1.74 10.50
N VAL A 145 7.99 1.44 11.11
CA VAL A 145 8.76 2.42 11.86
C VAL A 145 9.43 3.42 10.92
N VAL A 146 10.13 2.94 9.88
CA VAL A 146 10.70 3.77 8.81
C VAL A 146 9.58 4.50 8.05
N GLY A 147 8.49 3.76 7.85
CA GLY A 147 7.12 4.12 7.47
C GLY A 147 6.64 5.52 7.79
N ILE A 148 6.68 5.77 9.09
CA ILE A 148 5.82 6.72 9.74
C ILE A 148 6.65 7.70 10.53
N VAL A 149 7.70 7.19 11.21
CA VAL A 149 8.58 8.02 12.00
C VAL A 149 9.37 8.97 11.10
N ILE A 150 9.87 8.52 9.95
CA ILE A 150 10.67 9.39 9.08
C ILE A 150 9.82 10.50 8.45
N PRO A 151 8.66 10.23 7.82
CA PRO A 151 7.81 11.31 7.30
C PRO A 151 7.27 12.22 8.39
N LEU A 152 6.91 11.69 9.56
CA LEU A 152 6.42 12.48 10.68
C LEU A 152 7.51 13.38 11.28
N VAL A 153 8.73 12.86 11.47
CA VAL A 153 9.88 13.63 11.97
C VAL A 153 10.32 14.66 10.94
N SER A 154 10.41 14.30 9.65
CA SER A 154 10.71 15.25 8.58
C SER A 154 9.64 16.33 8.47
N PHE A 155 8.36 16.00 8.66
CA PHE A 155 7.28 16.97 8.73
C PHE A 155 7.47 17.92 9.93
N ILE A 156 7.69 17.40 11.15
CA ILE A 156 7.91 18.21 12.36
C ILE A 156 9.16 19.10 12.22
N TYR A 157 10.22 18.59 11.62
CA TYR A 157 11.50 19.29 11.44
C TYR A 157 11.42 20.37 10.34
N GLY A 158 10.85 20.03 9.17
CA GLY A 158 10.58 20.99 8.09
C GLY A 158 9.57 22.06 8.50
N TRP A 159 8.69 21.75 9.44
CA TRP A 159 7.72 22.70 9.99
C TRP A 159 8.30 23.68 11.01
N THR A 160 9.37 23.29 11.72
CA THR A 160 10.04 24.15 12.72
C THR A 160 11.02 25.14 12.06
N ARG A 161 11.58 24.81 10.89
CA ARG A 161 12.37 25.75 10.09
C ARG A 161 11.49 26.39 9.00
N ARG A 162 11.27 27.72 9.07
CA ARG A 162 10.45 28.52 8.11
C ARG A 162 10.96 28.58 6.65
N SER A 163 11.88 27.70 6.25
CA SER A 163 12.49 27.70 4.92
C SER A 163 11.68 26.81 3.98
N ILE A 164 10.89 27.42 3.10
CA ILE A 164 10.07 26.72 2.07
C ILE A 164 10.97 25.96 1.08
N VAL A 165 12.20 26.43 0.84
CA VAL A 165 13.15 25.83 -0.11
C VAL A 165 13.75 24.51 0.44
N ASP A 166 13.91 24.39 1.76
CA ASP A 166 14.34 23.13 2.38
C ASP A 166 13.17 22.13 2.55
N PHE A 167 11.93 22.58 2.35
CA PHE A 167 10.74 21.75 2.54
C PHE A 167 10.58 20.72 1.41
N GLU A 168 10.88 21.06 0.16
CA GLU A 168 10.76 20.09 -0.95
C GLU A 168 11.77 18.94 -0.82
N SER A 169 13.03 19.22 -0.47
CA SER A 169 14.07 18.19 -0.32
C SER A 169 13.85 17.33 0.94
N MET A 170 13.33 17.92 2.03
CA MET A 170 12.99 17.20 3.25
C MET A 170 11.82 16.23 3.10
N PHE A 171 10.92 16.45 2.15
CA PHE A 171 9.82 15.53 1.85
C PHE A 171 10.17 14.51 0.77
N ALA A 172 11.02 14.89 -0.19
CA ALA A 172 11.42 13.99 -1.27
C ALA A 172 12.14 12.75 -0.75
N LEU A 173 13.12 12.89 0.14
CA LEU A 173 13.91 11.75 0.62
C LEU A 173 13.08 10.73 1.43
N PRO A 174 12.28 11.11 2.44
CA PRO A 174 11.37 10.19 3.11
C PRO A 174 10.39 9.53 2.15
N LEU A 175 9.86 10.27 1.19
CA LEU A 175 8.89 9.75 0.22
C LEU A 175 9.52 8.69 -0.69
N VAL A 176 10.78 8.90 -1.11
CA VAL A 176 11.55 7.90 -1.87
C VAL A 176 11.86 6.67 -1.03
N LEU A 177 12.38 6.83 0.19
CA LEU A 177 12.66 5.71 1.10
C LEU A 177 11.40 4.91 1.42
N MET A 178 10.27 5.60 1.54
CA MET A 178 8.97 5.00 1.77
C MET A 178 8.43 4.23 0.57
N ALA A 179 8.47 4.85 -0.61
CA ALA A 179 8.11 4.16 -1.84
C ALA A 179 8.95 2.89 -1.99
N LEU A 180 10.26 2.98 -1.73
CA LEU A 180 11.16 1.83 -1.77
C LEU A 180 10.77 0.76 -0.74
N ALA A 181 10.50 1.14 0.50
CA ALA A 181 10.07 0.22 1.56
C ALA A 181 8.74 -0.47 1.21
N SER A 182 7.77 0.27 0.67
CA SER A 182 6.49 -0.28 0.21
C SER A 182 6.66 -1.24 -0.97
N ILE A 183 7.54 -0.91 -1.93
CA ILE A 183 7.89 -1.79 -3.05
C ILE A 183 8.51 -3.08 -2.52
N ILE A 184 9.54 -2.98 -1.67
CA ILE A 184 10.21 -4.15 -1.08
C ILE A 184 9.20 -5.01 -0.31
N THR A 185 8.33 -4.40 0.50
CA THR A 185 7.30 -5.15 1.25
C THR A 185 6.33 -5.85 0.30
N ALA A 186 5.83 -5.16 -0.73
CA ALA A 186 4.93 -5.74 -1.71
C ALA A 186 5.55 -6.92 -2.48
N LEU A 187 6.87 -6.87 -2.72
CA LEU A 187 7.64 -7.92 -3.37
C LEU A 187 7.93 -9.11 -2.43
N VAL A 188 8.15 -8.86 -1.14
CA VAL A 188 8.57 -9.87 -0.14
C VAL A 188 7.40 -10.51 0.60
N ALA A 189 6.17 -9.99 0.48
CA ALA A 189 4.97 -10.42 1.21
C ALA A 189 4.47 -11.86 0.95
N GLY A 190 5.31 -12.81 0.53
CA GLY A 190 4.93 -14.21 0.29
C GLY A 190 3.91 -14.37 -0.83
N MET A 191 3.23 -15.52 -0.86
CA MET A 191 2.15 -15.78 -1.83
C MET A 191 0.96 -14.85 -1.56
N TRP A 192 0.26 -14.39 -2.60
CA TRP A 192 -0.96 -13.57 -2.43
C TRP A 192 -2.21 -14.43 -2.16
N LEU A 193 -2.09 -15.74 -2.30
CA LEU A 193 -3.12 -16.72 -2.00
C LEU A 193 -3.07 -17.12 -0.53
N ALA A 194 -4.22 -17.44 0.04
CA ALA A 194 -4.27 -18.05 1.36
C ALA A 194 -3.59 -19.43 1.32
N PRO A 195 -2.74 -19.77 2.31
CA PRO A 195 -2.15 -21.09 2.38
C PRO A 195 -3.19 -22.13 2.77
N GLU A 196 -3.11 -23.29 2.13
CA GLU A 196 -3.94 -24.45 2.40
C GLU A 196 -3.06 -25.61 2.84
N THR A 197 -3.53 -26.42 3.79
CA THR A 197 -2.96 -27.74 4.04
C THR A 197 -3.72 -28.79 3.24
N ALA A 198 -3.01 -29.75 2.67
CA ALA A 198 -3.61 -30.93 2.07
C ALA A 198 -2.66 -32.14 2.16
N LYS A 199 -3.24 -33.33 2.07
CA LYS A 199 -2.51 -34.58 1.86
C LYS A 199 -2.57 -34.95 0.39
N VAL A 200 -1.41 -35.08 -0.24
CA VAL A 200 -1.29 -35.48 -1.65
C VAL A 200 -0.90 -36.96 -1.70
N ASN A 201 -1.63 -37.77 -2.47
CA ASN A 201 -1.41 -39.21 -2.63
C ASN A 201 -1.34 -40.01 -1.32
N GLY A 202 -2.12 -39.60 -0.30
CA GLY A 202 -2.07 -40.23 1.03
C GLY A 202 -0.78 -39.97 1.81
N GLY A 203 0.09 -39.08 1.31
CA GLY A 203 1.32 -38.65 1.97
C GLY A 203 1.07 -37.78 3.19
N THR A 204 2.16 -37.22 3.74
CA THR A 204 2.07 -36.30 4.88
C THR A 204 1.37 -35.00 4.48
N GLU A 205 0.71 -34.37 5.44
CA GLU A 205 0.12 -33.05 5.26
C GLU A 205 1.19 -32.00 4.88
N THR A 206 0.94 -31.25 3.81
CA THR A 206 1.85 -30.25 3.26
C THR A 206 1.11 -28.94 2.99
N VAL A 207 1.86 -27.82 3.02
CA VAL A 207 1.32 -26.49 2.68
C VAL A 207 1.38 -26.29 1.17
N LEU A 208 0.26 -25.90 0.59
CA LEU A 208 0.08 -25.67 -0.83
C LEU A 208 -0.74 -24.39 -1.03
N TYR A 209 -0.65 -23.80 -2.22
CA TYR A 209 -1.51 -22.68 -2.62
C TYR A 209 -2.31 -23.09 -3.85
N THR A 210 -3.62 -23.20 -3.71
CA THR A 210 -4.50 -23.63 -4.80
C THR A 210 -4.66 -22.50 -5.83
N LEU A 211 -4.22 -22.74 -7.06
CA LEU A 211 -4.31 -21.78 -8.17
C LEU A 211 -5.65 -21.94 -8.91
N ALA A 212 -6.02 -23.19 -9.19
CA ALA A 212 -7.25 -23.60 -9.87
C ALA A 212 -7.73 -24.97 -9.38
N SER A 213 -9.04 -25.22 -9.46
CA SER A 213 -9.67 -26.48 -9.09
C SER A 213 -10.87 -26.69 -10.01
N ASP A 214 -10.81 -27.65 -10.93
CA ASP A 214 -11.83 -27.88 -11.96
C ASP A 214 -12.65 -29.18 -11.75
N GLY A 215 -12.58 -29.76 -10.55
CA GLY A 215 -13.31 -30.96 -10.16
C GLY A 215 -12.65 -32.26 -10.63
N SER A 216 -11.95 -32.24 -11.76
CA SER A 216 -11.07 -33.32 -12.23
C SER A 216 -9.65 -33.19 -11.69
N ASP A 217 -9.10 -31.98 -11.75
CA ASP A 217 -7.74 -31.62 -11.40
C ASP A 217 -7.73 -30.48 -10.38
N VAL A 218 -6.65 -30.44 -9.60
CA VAL A 218 -6.29 -29.33 -8.72
C VAL A 218 -4.88 -28.89 -9.08
N VAL A 219 -4.73 -27.62 -9.46
CA VAL A 219 -3.44 -27.02 -9.75
C VAL A 219 -3.00 -26.23 -8.53
N VAL A 220 -1.84 -26.59 -7.99
CA VAL A 220 -1.29 -26.02 -6.76
C VAL A 220 0.12 -25.50 -6.98
N PHE A 221 0.49 -24.47 -6.22
CA PHE A 221 1.88 -24.08 -6.05
C PHE A 221 2.43 -24.69 -4.76
N SER A 222 3.54 -25.44 -4.87
CA SER A 222 4.30 -25.98 -3.74
C SER A 222 5.41 -25.01 -3.34
N PRO A 223 5.33 -24.34 -2.18
CA PRO A 223 6.40 -23.48 -1.69
C PRO A 223 7.68 -24.24 -1.29
N GLY A 224 7.59 -25.55 -1.06
CA GLY A 224 8.76 -26.39 -0.76
C GLY A 224 9.60 -26.66 -2.02
N ASP A 225 8.92 -26.89 -3.14
CA ASP A 225 9.53 -27.26 -4.42
C ASP A 225 9.70 -26.07 -5.35
N HIS A 226 9.07 -24.92 -5.05
CA HIS A 226 9.00 -23.74 -5.92
C HIS A 226 8.46 -24.09 -7.31
N ALA A 227 7.42 -24.94 -7.35
CA ALA A 227 6.88 -25.49 -8.58
C ALA A 227 5.34 -25.43 -8.59
N VAL A 228 4.78 -25.30 -9.79
CA VAL A 228 3.35 -25.46 -10.04
C VAL A 228 3.11 -26.90 -10.44
N LEU A 229 2.27 -27.58 -9.67
CA LEU A 229 1.98 -29.00 -9.82
C LEU A 229 0.50 -29.19 -10.08
N ARG A 230 0.18 -30.20 -10.89
CA ARG A 230 -1.19 -30.59 -11.19
C ARG A 230 -1.42 -31.99 -10.64
N PHE A 231 -2.47 -32.13 -9.84
CA PHE A 231 -2.88 -33.41 -9.29
C PHE A 231 -4.32 -33.71 -9.67
N PRO A 232 -4.70 -34.98 -9.87
CA PRO A 232 -6.12 -35.33 -9.95
C PRO A 232 -6.78 -35.01 -8.60
N ALA A 233 -8.04 -34.56 -8.62
CA ALA A 233 -8.76 -34.17 -7.41
C ALA A 233 -8.86 -35.32 -6.39
N SER A 234 -8.88 -36.57 -6.84
CA SER A 234 -8.86 -37.76 -5.97
C SER A 234 -7.55 -37.96 -5.21
N ALA A 235 -6.44 -37.38 -5.69
CA ALA A 235 -5.14 -37.44 -5.01
C ALA A 235 -5.01 -36.42 -3.89
N VAL A 236 -5.85 -35.39 -3.85
CA VAL A 236 -5.78 -34.30 -2.88
C VAL A 236 -6.88 -34.48 -1.84
N ALA A 237 -6.49 -34.88 -0.62
CA ALA A 237 -7.39 -35.13 0.49
C ALA A 237 -7.18 -34.12 1.64
N ASP A 238 -8.17 -34.02 2.52
CA ASP A 238 -8.13 -33.21 3.75
C ASP A 238 -7.76 -31.73 3.55
N ARG A 239 -8.23 -31.12 2.44
CA ARG A 239 -7.88 -29.73 2.10
C ARG A 239 -8.52 -28.74 3.08
N GLN A 240 -7.71 -27.96 3.79
CA GLN A 240 -8.18 -26.96 4.76
C GLN A 240 -7.34 -25.69 4.69
N TYR A 241 -7.95 -24.53 4.92
CA TYR A 241 -7.18 -23.28 5.07
C TYR A 241 -6.40 -23.30 6.38
N CYS A 242 -5.19 -22.76 6.37
CA CYS A 242 -4.34 -22.67 7.55
C CYS A 242 -3.76 -21.25 7.73
N ARG A 243 -3.22 -20.95 8.92
CA ARG A 243 -2.54 -19.68 9.21
C ARG A 243 -1.02 -19.86 9.23
N SER A 244 -0.30 -19.03 8.47
CA SER A 244 1.15 -19.12 8.22
C SER A 244 2.02 -19.10 9.49
N GLN A 245 1.60 -18.40 10.55
CA GLN A 245 2.23 -18.41 11.88
C GLN A 245 1.21 -18.10 13.00
N PRO A 246 1.49 -18.49 14.26
CA PRO A 246 0.76 -17.94 15.40
C PRO A 246 1.10 -16.45 15.52
N GLU A 247 0.28 -15.61 14.90
CA GLU A 247 0.25 -14.18 15.23
C GLU A 247 0.05 -14.05 16.74
N LEU A 248 0.78 -13.13 17.38
CA LEU A 248 0.47 -12.72 18.75
C LEU A 248 -1.02 -12.37 18.78
N PRO A 249 -1.82 -12.95 19.69
CA PRO A 249 -3.26 -12.77 19.69
C PRO A 249 -3.57 -11.28 19.72
N THR A 250 -4.15 -10.78 18.64
CA THR A 250 -4.46 -9.36 18.54
C THR A 250 -5.56 -9.02 19.53
N LEU A 251 -5.67 -7.75 19.90
CA LEU A 251 -6.79 -7.31 20.75
C LEU A 251 -8.14 -7.63 20.09
N ALA A 252 -8.18 -7.62 18.75
CA ALA A 252 -9.32 -8.02 17.96
C ALA A 252 -9.63 -9.53 18.11
N ASP A 253 -8.64 -10.41 18.14
CA ASP A 253 -8.84 -11.86 18.34
C ASP A 253 -9.41 -12.19 19.73
N LYS A 254 -9.12 -11.34 20.73
CA LYS A 254 -9.68 -11.47 22.08
C LYS A 254 -11.11 -10.97 22.19
N VAL A 255 -11.49 -10.00 21.36
CA VAL A 255 -12.82 -9.35 21.39
C VAL A 255 -13.80 -10.04 20.44
N PHE A 256 -13.34 -10.41 19.25
CA PHE A 256 -14.11 -11.12 18.24
C PHE A 256 -13.68 -12.59 18.26
N ARG A 257 -14.56 -13.48 18.71
CA ARG A 257 -14.34 -14.94 18.63
C ARG A 257 -14.24 -15.34 17.15
N GLN A 258 -13.02 -15.34 16.61
CA GLN A 258 -12.78 -15.85 15.27
C GLN A 258 -12.87 -17.38 15.26
N PRO A 259 -13.33 -18.00 14.15
CA PRO A 259 -13.25 -19.44 13.99
C PRO A 259 -11.79 -19.91 14.12
N THR A 260 -11.57 -20.99 14.87
CA THR A 260 -10.24 -21.56 15.10
C THR A 260 -9.71 -22.20 13.82
N ILE A 261 -8.91 -21.45 13.05
CA ILE A 261 -8.20 -21.96 11.87
C ILE A 261 -6.89 -22.61 12.33
N PRO A 262 -6.52 -23.82 11.84
CA PRO A 262 -5.28 -24.49 12.23
C PRO A 262 -4.04 -23.72 11.76
N ILE A 263 -2.94 -23.88 12.49
CA ILE A 263 -1.64 -23.29 12.11
C ILE A 263 -1.02 -24.15 11.01
N CYS A 264 -0.51 -23.51 9.95
CA CYS A 264 0.16 -24.20 8.86
C CYS A 264 1.41 -24.94 9.37
N PRO A 265 1.61 -26.22 8.99
CA PRO A 265 2.87 -26.90 9.21
C PRO A 265 3.99 -26.22 8.40
N ARG A 266 5.24 -26.50 8.73
CA ARG A 266 6.36 -25.99 7.92
C ARG A 266 6.27 -26.53 6.49
N PRO A 267 6.53 -25.71 5.45
CA PRO A 267 6.61 -26.19 4.07
C PRO A 267 7.59 -27.36 3.97
N ARG A 268 7.16 -28.45 3.35
CA ARG A 268 8.00 -29.61 3.03
C ARG A 268 7.96 -29.84 1.53
N ARG A 269 9.04 -30.41 0.99
CA ARG A 269 9.04 -30.92 -0.38
C ARG A 269 8.06 -32.07 -0.49
N LEU A 270 7.32 -32.10 -1.59
CA LEU A 270 6.47 -33.25 -1.89
C LEU A 270 7.41 -34.42 -2.23
N VAL A 271 7.35 -35.47 -1.43
CA VAL A 271 8.09 -36.70 -1.74
C VAL A 271 7.30 -37.39 -2.84
N GLU A 272 7.92 -37.56 -4.01
CA GLU A 272 7.34 -38.36 -5.09
C GLU A 272 7.10 -39.78 -4.55
N GLY A 273 5.82 -40.16 -4.50
CA GLY A 273 5.35 -41.50 -4.14
C GLY A 273 4.95 -42.29 -5.36
#